data_AF-A0A358DE80-F1
#
_entry.id   AF-A0A358DE80-F1
#
_cell.length_a   1.000
_cell.length_b   1.000
_cell.length_c   1.000
_cell.angle_alpha   90.00
_cell.angle_beta   90.00
_cell.angle_gamma   90.00
#
_symmetry.space_group_name_H-M   'P 1'
#
loop_
_entity.id
_entity.type
_entity.pdbx_description
1 polymer ?
#
loop_
_entity_poly.entity_id
_entity_poly.type
_entity_poly.pdbx_seq_one_letter_code
_entity_poly.pdbx_strand_id
1 'polypeptide(L)' 'VRGRVLDEAGVPIIGANVIEEGIAGNGTVTDYNGNFTLTVSPRAKIKITYLGYGDVV' A
#
# COMPACT_ATOMS: atom_id res chain seq x y z
N VAL A 1 -9.24 5.92 0.29
CA VAL A 1 -8.14 6.35 -0.61
C VAL A 1 -8.01 5.41 -1.79
N ARG A 2 -7.53 5.92 -2.94
CA ARG A 2 -7.14 5.13 -4.11
C ARG A 2 -5.73 5.55 -4.49
N GLY A 3 -4.89 4.60 -4.85
CA GLY A 3 -3.50 4.88 -5.17
C GLY A 3 -2.86 3.76 -5.98
N ARG A 4 -1.60 3.98 -6.33
CA ARG A 4 -0.77 3.05 -7.09
C ARG A 4 0.62 2.99 -6.48
N VAL A 5 1.14 1.78 -6.29
CA VAL A 5 2.50 1.54 -5.78
C VAL A 5 3.40 1.21 -6.96
N LEU A 6 4.47 1.98 -7.10
CA LEU A 6 5.49 1.84 -8.13
C LEU A 6 6.86 1.75 -7.46
N ASP A 7 7.82 1.11 -8.12
CA ASP A 7 9.23 1.22 -7.75
C ASP A 7 9.87 2.52 -8.28
N GLU A 8 11.17 2.68 -8.03
CA GLU A 8 11.96 3.85 -8.48
C GLU A 8 12.04 3.97 -10.01
N ALA A 9 11.88 2.87 -10.73
CA ALA A 9 11.85 2.85 -12.19
C ALA A 9 10.44 3.11 -12.77
N GLY A 10 9.44 3.31 -11.91
CA GLY A 10 8.05 3.50 -12.30
C GLY A 10 7.33 2.20 -12.66
N VAL A 11 7.90 1.05 -12.33
CA VAL A 11 7.32 -0.27 -12.57
C VAL A 11 6.32 -0.59 -11.45
N PRO A 12 5.13 -1.11 -11.78
CA PRO A 12 4.14 -1.46 -10.76
C PRO A 12 4.61 -2.57 -9.81
N ILE A 13 4.43 -2.34 -8.51
CA ILE A 13 4.64 -3.37 -7.50
C ILE A 13 3.32 -4.14 -7.31
N ILE A 14 3.34 -5.41 -7.72
CA ILE A 14 2.22 -6.34 -7.56
C ILE A 14 2.39 -7.06 -6.22
N GLY A 15 1.32 -7.12 -5.41
CA GLY A 15 1.37 -7.83 -4.13
C GLY A 15 1.96 -7.01 -2.97
N ALA A 16 2.11 -5.70 -3.10
CA ALA A 16 2.45 -4.83 -1.98
C ALA A 16 1.30 -4.79 -0.97
N ASN A 17 1.63 -4.96 0.31
CA ASN A 17 0.69 -4.75 1.39
C ASN A 17 0.50 -3.25 1.60
N VAL A 18 -0.74 -2.82 1.74
CA VAL A 18 -1.10 -1.44 2.05
C VAL A 18 -2.02 -1.47 3.26
N ILE A 19 -1.54 -0.99 4.42
CA ILE A 19 -2.22 -1.11 5.70
C ILE A 19 -2.43 0.26 6.34
N GLU A 20 -3.54 0.43 7.05
CA GLU A 20 -3.73 1.59 7.93
C GLU A 20 -3.01 1.32 9.26
N GLU A 21 -2.03 2.17 9.61
CA GLU A 21 -1.28 1.99 10.85
C GLU A 21 -2.17 2.12 12.08
N GLY A 22 -1.98 1.21 13.04
CA GLY A 22 -2.72 1.21 14.30
C GLY A 22 -4.14 0.63 14.21
N ILE A 23 -4.63 0.26 13.02
CA ILE A 23 -5.93 -0.41 12.85
C ILE A 23 -5.72 -1.86 12.42
N ALA A 24 -5.86 -2.77 13.38
CA ALA A 24 -5.71 -4.19 13.13
C ALA A 24 -6.73 -4.68 12.08
N GLY A 25 -6.23 -5.33 11.03
CA GLY A 25 -7.04 -5.93 9.98
C GLY A 25 -7.53 -4.96 8.89
N ASN A 26 -7.24 -3.66 8.97
CA ASN A 26 -7.55 -2.75 7.87
C ASN A 26 -6.38 -2.63 6.89
N GLY A 27 -6.45 -3.41 5.82
CA GLY A 27 -5.44 -3.40 4.78
C GLY A 27 -5.94 -3.99 3.47
N THR A 28 -5.16 -3.80 2.43
CA THR A 28 -5.40 -4.34 1.10
C THR A 28 -4.06 -4.70 0.44
N VAL A 29 -4.13 -5.33 -0.72
CA VAL A 29 -2.96 -5.75 -1.49
C VAL A 29 -3.08 -5.15 -2.89
N THR A 30 -1.97 -4.71 -3.46
CA THR A 30 -1.95 -4.15 -4.82
C THR A 30 -2.24 -5.20 -5.88
N ASP A 31 -2.97 -4.80 -6.92
CA ASP A 31 -3.28 -5.63 -8.08
C ASP A 31 -2.10 -5.73 -9.08
N TYR A 32 -2.33 -6.38 -10.23
CA TYR A 32 -1.36 -6.53 -11.32
C TYR A 32 -0.79 -5.19 -11.85
N ASN A 33 -1.57 -4.12 -11.74
CA ASN A 33 -1.15 -2.79 -12.18
C ASN A 33 -0.60 -1.95 -11.02
N GLY A 34 -0.39 -2.53 -9.84
CA GLY A 34 0.07 -1.86 -8.63
C GLY A 34 -1.02 -1.01 -7.96
N ASN A 35 -2.27 -1.09 -8.40
CA ASN A 35 -3.34 -0.26 -7.86
C ASN A 35 -3.90 -0.84 -6.56
N PHE A 36 -4.36 0.03 -5.68
CA PHE A 36 -5.08 -0.35 -4.48
C PHE A 36 -6.23 0.61 -4.17
N THR A 37 -7.22 0.10 -3.43
CA THR A 37 -8.26 0.91 -2.80
C THR A 37 -8.39 0.48 -1.36
N LEU A 38 -8.27 1.43 -0.43
CA LEU A 38 -8.41 1.19 1.01
C LEU A 38 -9.30 2.26 1.62
N THR A 39 -10.30 1.86 2.38
CA THR A 39 -11.09 2.79 3.20
C THR A 39 -10.34 3.02 4.50
N VAL A 40 -10.11 4.27 4.87
CA VAL A 40 -9.29 4.62 6.03
C VAL A 40 -9.97 5.70 6.87
N SER A 41 -9.56 5.80 8.13
CA SER A 41 -10.02 6.87 9.02
C SER A 41 -9.51 8.24 8.55
N PRO A 42 -10.16 9.35 8.94
CA PRO A 42 -9.61 10.68 8.71
C PRO A 42 -8.20 10.80 9.33
N ARG A 43 -7.25 11.33 8.56
CA ARG A 43 -5.82 11.50 8.98
C ARG A 43 -5.09 10.17 9.29
N ALA A 44 -5.57 9.06 8.74
CA ALA A 44 -4.87 7.80 8.78
C ALA A 44 -3.45 7.90 8.20
N LYS A 45 -2.51 7.16 8.81
CA LYS A 45 -1.20 6.87 8.22
C LYS A 45 -1.28 5.54 7.50
N ILE A 46 -0.66 5.46 6.33
CA ILE A 46 -0.72 4.27 5.49
C ILE A 46 0.67 3.73 5.36
N LYS A 47 0.89 2.52 5.87
CA LYS A 47 2.15 1.80 5.71
C LYS A 47 2.07 0.89 4.51
N ILE A 48 3.06 0.97 3.64
CA ILE A 48 3.22 0.14 2.46
C ILE A 48 4.45 -0.74 2.65
N THR A 49 4.30 -2.06 2.48
CA THR A 49 5.40 -3.02 2.61
C THR A 49 5.40 -4.01 1.45
N TYR A 50 6.60 -4.38 1.01
CA TYR A 50 6.79 -5.41 0.00
C TYR A 50 8.11 -6.13 0.22
N LEU A 51 8.14 -7.44 -0.05
CA LEU A 51 9.32 -8.25 0.20
C LEU A 51 10.49 -7.75 -0.65
N GLY A 52 11.63 -7.49 0.00
CA GLY A 52 12.82 -6.96 -0.65
C GLY A 52 12.89 -5.44 -0.76
N TYR A 53 11.89 -4.72 -0.23
CA TYR A 53 11.86 -3.25 -0.19
C TYR A 53 11.82 -2.74 1.25
N GLY A 54 12.24 -1.49 1.43
CA GLY A 54 12.04 -0.77 2.68
C GLY A 54 10.57 -0.38 2.86
N ASP A 55 10.14 -0.31 4.12
CA ASP A 55 8.80 0.15 4.47
C ASP A 55 8.64 1.64 4.17
N VAL A 56 7.47 2.03 3.64
CA VAL A 56 7.08 3.43 3.40
C VAL A 56 5.83 3.74 4.23
N VAL A 57 5.75 4.92 4.84
CA VAL A 57 4.64 5.38 5.71
C VAL A 57 4.18 6.78 5.34
#